data_AF-A0A5N6BGP1-F1
#
_entry.id   AF-A0A5N6BGP1-F1
#
_cell.length_a   1.000
_cell.length_b   1.000
_cell.length_c   1.000
_cell.angle_alpha   90.00
_cell.angle_beta   90.00
_cell.angle_gamma   90.00
#
_symmetry.space_group_name_H-M   'P 1'
#
loop_
_entity.id
_entity.type
_entity.pdbx_description
1 polymer ?
#
loop_
_entity_poly.entity_id
_entity_poly.type
_entity_poly.pdbx_seq_one_letter_code
_entity_poly.pdbx_strand_id
1 'polypeptide(L)'
;MTDGTELYTVGRIARRTGLSVHTIRFWSDSGLIAPTDRSAGGYRLYDAAAVARFDLVRALRELGIGLEAVRRILARQATVAEVAEVHAQALDAEIKALRLRRAVLRTIAKRGGTTEETTMTHKLAHLSAAQRQQVIDGFIENTFSGIALDDDAEVVATWMRELPDELPDDPTPGQVDAWIELTDLVGGEDFRQRLRRIALAGASSMSSRYGYALRSPTLEHANRAMAESITPESAEGRSILNLIIEPGMPADERAELRRWLETVADARVERYWQLLAVLNGREPAPSAMPAFTWLIAAIRAHG
;
A
#
# COMPACT_ATOMS: atom_id res chain seq x y z
N MET A 1 47.71 -36.33 -0.18
CA MET A 1 47.96 -36.04 -1.61
C MET A 1 46.74 -35.24 -2.08
N THR A 2 46.76 -33.92 -2.21
CA THR A 2 47.71 -33.00 -2.87
C THR A 2 48.39 -31.98 -1.93
N ASP A 3 49.52 -31.48 -2.41
CA ASP A 3 50.57 -30.60 -1.86
C ASP A 3 50.13 -29.46 -0.92
N GLY A 4 50.62 -29.47 0.32
CA GLY A 4 50.38 -28.44 1.34
C GLY A 4 51.44 -27.32 1.37
N THR A 5 52.31 -27.24 0.37
CA THR A 5 53.54 -26.43 0.40
C THR A 5 53.64 -25.39 -0.71
N GLU A 6 52.65 -25.30 -1.61
CA GLU A 6 52.70 -24.33 -2.70
C GLU A 6 52.37 -22.92 -2.19
N LEU A 7 53.40 -22.06 -2.17
CA LEU A 7 53.28 -20.65 -1.85
C LEU A 7 53.07 -19.80 -3.11
N TYR A 8 52.14 -18.86 -3.02
CA TYR A 8 51.74 -17.96 -4.09
C TYR A 8 52.33 -16.57 -3.85
N THR A 9 52.97 -16.00 -4.87
CA THR A 9 53.36 -14.58 -4.87
C THR A 9 52.15 -13.70 -5.19
N VAL A 10 52.21 -12.42 -4.83
CA VAL A 10 51.18 -11.42 -5.15
C VAL A 10 50.77 -11.45 -6.63
N GLY A 11 51.75 -11.56 -7.55
CA GLY A 11 51.46 -11.61 -8.99
C GLY A 11 50.71 -12.87 -9.41
N ARG A 12 50.97 -14.01 -8.75
CA ARG A 12 50.24 -15.26 -9.01
C ARG A 12 48.81 -15.20 -8.47
N ILE A 13 48.62 -14.60 -7.30
CA ILE A 13 47.29 -14.35 -6.73
C ILE A 13 46.49 -13.40 -7.63
N ALA A 14 47.10 -12.31 -8.10
CA ALA A 14 46.44 -11.35 -9.00
C ALA A 14 45.92 -12.03 -10.27
N ARG A 15 46.75 -12.87 -10.92
CA ARG A 15 46.34 -13.64 -12.10
C ARG A 15 45.22 -14.65 -11.83
N ARG A 16 45.20 -15.25 -10.63
CA ARG A 16 44.21 -16.28 -10.27
C ARG A 16 42.87 -15.67 -9.85
N THR A 17 42.90 -14.60 -9.08
CA THR A 17 41.72 -14.01 -8.44
C THR A 17 41.13 -12.84 -9.23
N GLY A 18 41.85 -12.31 -10.22
CA GLY A 18 41.48 -11.10 -10.96
C GLY A 18 41.67 -9.80 -10.16
N LEU A 19 42.12 -9.89 -8.91
CA LEU A 19 42.41 -8.71 -8.09
C LEU A 19 43.65 -7.99 -8.61
N SER A 20 43.63 -6.66 -8.51
CA SER A 20 44.83 -5.88 -8.79
C SER A 20 45.93 -6.17 -7.77
N VAL A 21 47.19 -6.12 -8.21
CA VAL A 21 48.36 -6.21 -7.32
C VAL A 21 48.29 -5.15 -6.22
N HIS A 22 47.75 -3.97 -6.53
CA HIS A 22 47.54 -2.90 -5.56
C HIS A 22 46.54 -3.31 -4.46
N THR A 23 45.39 -3.89 -4.82
CA THR A 23 44.38 -4.37 -3.87
C THR A 23 44.94 -5.45 -2.94
N ILE A 24 45.70 -6.41 -3.50
CA ILE A 24 46.32 -7.48 -2.71
C ILE A 24 47.34 -6.90 -1.71
N ARG A 25 48.18 -5.95 -2.15
CA ARG A 25 49.13 -5.27 -1.25
C ARG A 25 48.39 -4.47 -0.18
N PHE A 26 47.36 -3.74 -0.54
CA PHE A 26 46.56 -2.96 0.39
C PHE A 26 45.91 -3.82 1.49
N TRP A 27 45.29 -4.96 1.14
CA TRP A 27 44.75 -5.90 2.14
C TRP A 27 45.83 -6.57 2.99
N SER A 28 47.02 -6.78 2.43
CA SER A 28 48.15 -7.29 3.20
C SER A 28 48.69 -6.27 4.19
N ASP A 29 48.91 -5.04 3.74
CA ASP A 29 49.50 -3.95 4.53
C ASP A 29 48.55 -3.47 5.64
N SER A 30 47.24 -3.53 5.40
CA SER A 30 46.20 -3.28 6.42
C SER A 30 46.00 -4.44 7.41
N GLY A 31 46.74 -5.54 7.24
CA GLY A 31 46.64 -6.73 8.09
C GLY A 31 45.37 -7.57 7.88
N LEU A 32 44.52 -7.24 6.90
CA LEU A 32 43.32 -8.01 6.59
C LEU A 32 43.67 -9.43 6.15
N ILE A 33 44.72 -9.59 5.34
CA ILE A 33 45.29 -10.89 4.98
C ILE A 33 46.81 -10.83 5.13
N ALA A 34 47.30 -11.29 6.27
CA ALA A 34 48.75 -11.39 6.51
C ALA A 34 49.41 -12.39 5.54
N PRO A 35 50.63 -12.09 5.05
CA PRO A 35 51.41 -13.06 4.29
C PRO A 35 51.78 -14.25 5.17
N THR A 36 51.80 -15.44 4.58
CA THR A 36 52.21 -16.66 5.27
C THR A 36 53.72 -16.66 5.51
N ASP A 37 54.49 -16.16 4.54
CA ASP A 37 55.95 -16.05 4.64
C ASP A 37 56.49 -14.97 3.70
N ARG A 38 57.82 -14.81 3.66
CA ARG A 38 58.55 -14.03 2.68
C ARG A 38 59.61 -14.88 2.00
N SER A 39 59.79 -14.69 0.70
CA SER A 39 60.90 -15.33 -0.01
C SER A 39 62.25 -14.74 0.43
N ALA A 40 63.35 -15.40 0.08
CA ALA A 40 64.71 -14.90 0.32
C ALA A 40 64.97 -13.51 -0.27
N GLY A 41 64.25 -13.13 -1.35
CA GLY A 41 64.28 -11.79 -1.95
C GLY A 41 63.31 -10.78 -1.32
N GLY A 42 62.64 -11.12 -0.21
CA GLY A 42 61.72 -10.25 0.52
C GLY A 42 60.28 -10.19 -0.03
N TYR A 43 59.95 -10.96 -1.06
CA TYR A 43 58.60 -10.97 -1.65
C TYR A 43 57.59 -11.67 -0.72
N ARG A 44 56.38 -11.12 -0.59
CA ARG A 44 55.28 -11.73 0.19
C ARG A 44 54.83 -13.04 -0.48
N LEU A 45 54.71 -14.08 0.34
CA LEU A 45 54.25 -15.42 -0.02
C LEU A 45 52.99 -15.77 0.78
N TYR A 46 52.08 -16.50 0.13
CA TYR A 46 50.77 -16.85 0.69
C TYR A 46 50.47 -18.31 0.41
N ASP A 47 49.97 -19.04 1.39
CA ASP A 47 49.46 -20.40 1.20
C ASP A 47 48.08 -20.43 0.51
N ALA A 48 47.60 -21.63 0.21
CA ALA A 48 46.29 -21.84 -0.39
C ALA A 48 45.12 -21.30 0.46
N ALA A 49 45.24 -21.30 1.80
CA ALA A 49 44.20 -20.78 2.70
C ALA A 49 44.12 -19.25 2.64
N ALA A 50 45.26 -18.57 2.50
CA ALA A 50 45.33 -17.14 2.25
C ALA A 50 44.74 -16.79 0.89
N VAL A 51 44.99 -17.58 -0.16
CA VAL A 51 44.34 -17.39 -1.47
C VAL A 51 42.82 -17.51 -1.35
N ALA A 52 42.31 -18.53 -0.64
CA ALA A 52 40.88 -18.68 -0.39
C ALA A 52 40.29 -17.47 0.38
N ARG A 53 41.05 -16.89 1.33
CA ARG A 53 40.66 -15.64 1.99
C ARG A 53 40.59 -14.46 1.01
N PHE A 54 41.53 -14.33 0.07
CA PHE A 54 41.47 -13.29 -0.97
C PHE A 54 40.20 -13.42 -1.83
N ASP A 55 39.85 -14.64 -2.25
CA ASP A 55 38.64 -14.90 -3.03
C ASP A 55 37.36 -14.59 -2.24
N LEU A 56 37.32 -14.96 -0.95
CA LEU A 56 36.19 -14.64 -0.07
C LEU A 56 36.04 -13.11 0.11
N VAL A 57 37.12 -12.40 0.43
CA VAL A 57 37.09 -10.94 0.58
C VAL A 57 36.60 -10.29 -0.71
N ARG A 58 37.08 -10.75 -1.88
CA ARG A 58 36.61 -10.26 -3.18
C ARG A 58 35.11 -10.46 -3.36
N ALA A 59 34.61 -11.68 -3.17
CA ALA A 59 33.19 -12.00 -3.36
C ALA A 59 32.29 -11.17 -2.44
N LEU A 60 32.65 -11.02 -1.16
CA LEU A 60 31.88 -10.20 -0.22
C LEU A 60 31.90 -8.71 -0.61
N ARG A 61 33.04 -8.20 -1.09
CA ARG A 61 33.17 -6.81 -1.57
C ARG A 61 32.34 -6.55 -2.82
N GLU A 62 32.27 -7.52 -3.74
CA GLU A 62 31.42 -7.46 -4.95
C GLU A 62 29.93 -7.42 -4.58
N LEU A 63 29.54 -8.07 -3.48
CA LEU A 63 28.19 -8.02 -2.90
C LEU A 63 27.90 -6.75 -2.08
N GLY A 64 28.80 -5.75 -2.10
CA GLY A 64 28.60 -4.48 -1.38
C GLY A 64 28.97 -4.51 0.11
N ILE A 65 29.42 -5.65 0.64
CA ILE A 65 29.77 -5.77 2.06
C ILE A 65 31.03 -4.96 2.38
N GLY A 66 30.98 -4.15 3.44
CA GLY A 66 32.08 -3.31 3.90
C GLY A 66 33.29 -4.09 4.45
N LEU A 67 34.50 -3.54 4.33
CA LEU A 67 35.73 -4.18 4.82
C LEU A 67 35.72 -4.48 6.32
N GLU A 68 35.03 -3.68 7.14
CA GLU A 68 34.88 -3.93 8.58
C GLU A 68 34.10 -5.22 8.87
N ALA A 69 32.99 -5.46 8.16
CA ALA A 69 32.23 -6.69 8.30
C ALA A 69 33.03 -7.90 7.82
N VAL A 70 33.77 -7.74 6.71
CA VAL A 70 34.69 -8.78 6.21
C VAL A 70 35.79 -9.09 7.24
N ARG A 71 36.34 -8.09 7.93
CA ARG A 71 37.33 -8.30 8.99
C ARG A 71 36.76 -9.13 10.14
N ARG A 72 35.53 -8.85 10.58
CA ARG A 72 34.84 -9.66 11.61
C ARG A 72 34.64 -11.11 11.16
N ILE A 73 34.28 -11.34 9.89
CA ILE A 73 34.15 -12.69 9.32
C ILE A 73 35.50 -13.42 9.36
N LEU A 74 36.56 -12.79 8.88
CA LEU A 74 37.90 -13.38 8.87
C LEU A 74 38.43 -13.66 10.29
N ALA A 75 38.05 -12.82 11.26
CA ALA A 75 38.36 -13.00 12.68
C ALA A 75 37.43 -14.01 13.39
N ARG A 76 36.48 -14.64 12.68
CA ARG A 76 35.45 -15.54 13.23
C ARG A 76 34.58 -14.91 14.33
N GLN A 77 34.45 -13.59 14.30
CA GLN A 77 33.57 -12.82 15.19
C GLN A 77 32.15 -12.68 14.62
N ALA A 78 31.96 -13.02 13.35
CA ALA A 78 30.68 -13.13 12.68
C ALA A 78 30.77 -14.21 11.61
N THR A 79 29.65 -14.81 11.24
CA THR A 79 29.56 -15.71 10.09
C THR A 79 29.23 -14.94 8.82
N VAL A 80 29.51 -15.54 7.66
CA VAL A 80 29.08 -14.98 6.37
C VAL A 80 27.55 -14.85 6.31
N ALA A 81 26.82 -15.84 6.84
CA ALA A 81 25.36 -15.85 6.83
C ALA A 81 24.77 -14.68 7.63
N GLU A 82 25.25 -14.43 8.85
CA GLU A 82 24.78 -13.29 9.68
C GLU A 82 25.00 -11.94 9.00
N VAL A 83 26.18 -11.73 8.41
CA VAL A 83 26.48 -10.47 7.71
C VAL A 83 25.66 -10.33 6.43
N ALA A 84 25.49 -11.42 5.68
CA ALA A 84 24.70 -11.43 4.45
C ALA A 84 23.22 -11.13 4.72
N GLU A 85 22.63 -11.73 5.77
CA GLU A 85 21.25 -11.50 6.17
C GLU A 85 21.00 -10.03 6.53
N VAL A 86 21.85 -9.44 7.39
CA VAL A 86 21.73 -8.02 7.75
C VAL A 86 21.88 -7.11 6.53
N HIS A 87 22.76 -7.45 5.60
CA HIS A 87 22.95 -6.66 4.38
C HIS A 87 21.77 -6.81 3.41
N ALA A 88 21.22 -8.02 3.27
CA ALA A 88 20.02 -8.27 2.47
C ALA A 88 18.83 -7.48 3.00
N GLN A 89 18.59 -7.50 4.31
CA GLN A 89 17.53 -6.70 4.95
C GLN A 89 17.71 -5.19 4.72
N ALA A 90 18.95 -4.69 4.79
CA ALA A 90 19.23 -3.29 4.49
C ALA A 90 18.96 -2.94 3.01
N LEU A 91 19.35 -3.82 2.09
CA LEU A 91 19.07 -3.67 0.66
C LEU A 91 17.55 -3.71 0.38
N ASP A 92 16.82 -4.61 1.02
CA ASP A 92 15.37 -4.68 0.89
C ASP A 92 14.71 -3.38 1.36
N ALA A 93 15.15 -2.82 2.49
CA ALA A 93 14.67 -1.52 2.95
C ALA A 93 14.99 -0.38 1.96
N GLU A 94 16.17 -0.39 1.35
CA GLU A 94 16.54 0.57 0.31
C GLU A 94 15.69 0.43 -0.95
N ILE A 95 15.43 -0.81 -1.40
CA ILE A 95 14.57 -1.10 -2.55
C ILE A 95 13.14 -0.61 -2.28
N LYS A 96 12.58 -0.87 -1.10
CA LYS A 96 11.25 -0.37 -0.70
C LYS A 96 11.21 1.16 -0.78
N ALA A 97 12.22 1.84 -0.23
CA ALA A 97 12.30 3.31 -0.27
C ALA A 97 12.41 3.86 -1.71
N LEU A 98 13.20 3.21 -2.57
CA LEU A 98 13.36 3.62 -3.97
C LEU A 98 12.08 3.40 -4.78
N ARG A 99 11.35 2.31 -4.55
CA ARG A 99 10.06 2.02 -5.21
C ARG A 99 9.01 3.06 -4.85
N LEU A 100 8.90 3.41 -3.56
CA LEU A 100 8.02 4.48 -3.10
C LEU A 100 8.36 5.81 -3.79
N ARG A 101 9.62 6.24 -3.77
CA ARG A 101 10.06 7.47 -4.45
C ARG A 101 9.69 7.47 -5.94
N ARG A 102 9.87 6.33 -6.62
CA ARG A 102 9.47 6.17 -8.03
C ARG A 102 7.97 6.31 -8.24
N ALA A 103 7.14 5.71 -7.38
CA ALA A 103 5.68 5.83 -7.47
C ALA A 103 5.23 7.29 -7.31
N VAL A 104 5.79 7.99 -6.31
CA VAL A 104 5.55 9.42 -6.05
C VAL A 104 5.89 10.28 -7.26
N LEU A 105 7.08 10.10 -7.84
CA LEU A 105 7.51 10.85 -9.02
C LEU A 105 6.58 10.62 -10.21
N ARG A 106 6.08 9.40 -10.40
CA ARG A 106 5.11 9.08 -11.46
C ARG A 106 3.77 9.78 -11.24
N THR A 107 3.29 9.82 -9.99
CA THR A 107 2.07 10.56 -9.63
C THR A 107 2.22 12.05 -9.90
N ILE A 108 3.33 12.66 -9.46
CA ILE A 108 3.62 14.09 -9.72
C ILE A 108 3.65 14.36 -11.23
N ALA A 109 4.36 13.53 -12.00
CA ALA A 109 4.46 13.67 -13.45
C ALA A 109 3.09 13.55 -14.15
N LYS A 110 2.20 12.68 -13.66
CA LYS A 110 0.84 12.50 -14.19
C LYS A 110 -0.08 13.68 -13.87
N ARG A 111 0.03 14.26 -12.68
CA ARG A 111 -0.86 15.33 -12.20
C ARG A 111 -0.47 16.73 -12.70
N GLY A 112 0.78 16.94 -13.13
CA GLY A 112 1.25 18.23 -13.63
C GLY A 112 1.26 19.34 -12.57
N GLY A 113 1.38 18.96 -11.30
CA GLY A 113 1.09 19.81 -10.15
C GLY A 113 2.12 20.91 -9.87
N THR A 114 1.68 21.88 -9.08
CA THR A 114 2.49 22.99 -8.56
C THR A 114 3.55 22.51 -7.54
N THR A 115 4.50 23.38 -7.17
CA THR A 115 5.54 23.07 -6.17
C THR A 115 4.97 22.68 -4.80
N GLU A 116 3.83 23.26 -4.41
CA GLU A 116 3.13 22.98 -3.15
C GLU A 116 2.45 21.60 -3.17
N GLU A 117 1.75 21.26 -4.26
CA GLU A 117 1.16 19.93 -4.46
C GLU A 117 2.23 18.83 -4.52
N THR A 118 3.38 19.15 -5.12
CA THR A 118 4.53 18.24 -5.17
C THR A 118 5.10 17.97 -3.78
N THR A 119 5.22 19.01 -2.94
CA THR A 119 5.72 18.91 -1.57
C THR A 119 4.74 18.15 -0.67
N MET A 120 3.44 18.37 -0.85
CA MET A 120 2.39 17.65 -0.13
C MET A 120 2.36 16.17 -0.53
N THR A 121 2.38 15.87 -1.83
CA THR A 121 2.43 14.50 -2.38
C THR A 121 3.65 13.74 -1.86
N HIS A 122 4.81 14.40 -1.81
CA HIS A 122 6.03 13.84 -1.24
C HIS A 122 5.88 13.52 0.25
N LYS A 123 5.33 14.44 1.07
CA LYS A 123 5.08 14.19 2.50
C LYS A 123 4.11 13.04 2.73
N LEU A 124 2.99 13.01 2.01
CA LEU A 124 1.94 12.00 2.20
C LEU A 124 2.39 10.60 1.81
N ALA A 125 3.24 10.48 0.80
CA ALA A 125 3.79 9.21 0.39
C ALA A 125 4.80 8.65 1.40
N HIS A 126 5.53 9.50 2.12
CA HIS A 126 6.53 9.10 3.10
C HIS A 126 5.99 8.83 4.51
N LEU A 127 4.67 8.93 4.73
CA LEU A 127 4.06 8.46 5.98
C LEU A 127 4.27 6.95 6.13
N SER A 128 4.70 6.52 7.32
CA SER A 128 4.66 5.11 7.72
C SER A 128 3.22 4.62 7.75
N ALA A 129 3.00 3.32 7.63
CA ALA A 129 1.66 2.76 7.73
C ALA A 129 0.97 3.08 9.06
N ALA A 130 1.73 3.07 10.17
CA ALA A 130 1.25 3.53 11.47
C ALA A 130 0.76 4.99 11.45
N GLN A 131 1.46 5.89 10.75
CA GLN A 131 1.01 7.28 10.60
C GLN A 131 -0.22 7.41 9.71
N ARG A 132 -0.34 6.60 8.65
CA ARG A 132 -1.56 6.55 7.82
C ARG A 132 -2.76 6.08 8.63
N GLN A 133 -2.56 5.03 9.42
CA GLN A 133 -3.58 4.50 10.32
C GLN A 133 -4.04 5.55 11.32
N GLN A 134 -3.11 6.28 11.95
CA GLN A 134 -3.44 7.38 12.87
C GLN A 134 -4.30 8.49 12.23
N VAL A 135 -4.08 8.81 10.96
CA VAL A 135 -4.89 9.80 10.24
C VAL A 135 -6.34 9.32 10.10
N ILE A 136 -6.54 8.06 9.71
CA ILE A 136 -7.88 7.48 9.56
C ILE A 136 -8.53 7.27 10.92
N ASP A 137 -7.82 6.74 11.90
CA ASP A 137 -8.33 6.53 13.26
C ASP A 137 -8.80 7.85 13.87
N GLY A 138 -7.96 8.88 13.81
CA GLY A 138 -8.32 10.22 14.29
C GLY A 138 -9.49 10.82 13.52
N PHE A 139 -9.58 10.58 12.21
CA PHE A 139 -10.74 11.01 11.43
C PHE A 139 -12.02 10.31 11.89
N ILE A 140 -12.03 8.98 12.03
CA ILE A 140 -13.21 8.20 12.40
C ILE A 140 -13.63 8.51 13.84
N GLU A 141 -12.67 8.60 14.78
CA GLU A 141 -12.91 8.99 16.17
C GLU A 141 -13.55 10.37 16.25
N ASN A 142 -12.97 11.38 15.60
CA ASN A 142 -13.54 12.73 15.60
C ASN A 142 -14.89 12.79 14.87
N THR A 143 -15.08 12.00 13.81
CA THR A 143 -16.32 11.97 13.03
C THR A 143 -17.48 11.40 13.84
N PHE A 144 -17.27 10.34 14.62
CA PHE A 144 -18.36 9.70 15.37
C PHE A 144 -18.39 10.04 16.86
N SER A 145 -17.47 10.89 17.34
CA SER A 145 -17.49 11.39 18.72
C SER A 145 -18.84 11.99 19.09
N GLY A 146 -19.38 11.57 20.24
CA GLY A 146 -20.66 11.99 20.78
C GLY A 146 -21.90 11.46 20.05
N ILE A 147 -21.76 10.50 19.13
CA ILE A 147 -22.88 9.79 18.50
C ILE A 147 -22.99 8.40 19.15
N ALA A 148 -24.18 8.06 19.65
CA ALA A 148 -24.51 6.67 19.96
C ALA A 148 -24.78 5.95 18.64
N LEU A 149 -23.82 5.13 18.20
CA LEU A 149 -23.98 4.26 17.04
C LEU A 149 -24.78 3.03 17.45
N ASP A 150 -25.57 2.49 16.52
CA ASP A 150 -26.13 1.15 16.66
C ASP A 150 -25.07 0.10 16.25
N ASP A 151 -25.35 -1.18 16.54
CA ASP A 151 -24.43 -2.29 16.28
C ASP A 151 -23.97 -2.33 14.81
N ASP A 152 -24.85 -2.04 13.86
CA ASP A 152 -24.54 -2.03 12.43
C ASP A 152 -23.59 -0.87 12.06
N ALA A 153 -23.85 0.34 12.58
CA ALA A 153 -22.99 1.50 12.35
C ALA A 153 -21.63 1.39 13.05
N GLU A 154 -21.54 0.70 14.19
CA GLU A 154 -20.26 0.38 14.83
C GLU A 154 -19.40 -0.56 13.98
N VAL A 155 -20.02 -1.59 13.39
CA VAL A 155 -19.34 -2.52 12.47
C VAL A 155 -18.82 -1.76 11.24
N VAL A 156 -19.66 -0.90 10.63
CA VAL A 156 -19.27 -0.08 9.49
C VAL A 156 -18.12 0.85 9.85
N ALA A 157 -18.19 1.55 10.99
CA ALA A 157 -17.09 2.41 11.46
C ALA A 157 -15.79 1.63 11.66
N THR A 158 -15.86 0.37 12.10
CA THR A 158 -14.70 -0.51 12.24
C THR A 158 -14.08 -0.80 10.86
N TRP A 159 -14.87 -1.20 9.87
CA TRP A 159 -14.37 -1.44 8.51
C TRP A 159 -13.84 -0.18 7.83
N MET A 160 -14.37 1.00 8.15
CA MET A 160 -13.85 2.26 7.63
C MET A 160 -12.41 2.54 8.11
N ARG A 161 -11.94 1.88 9.18
CA ARG A 161 -10.57 2.00 9.69
C ARG A 161 -9.59 1.03 9.04
N GLU A 162 -10.06 0.04 8.27
CA GLU A 162 -9.21 -1.01 7.70
C GLU A 162 -8.36 -0.49 6.52
N LEU A 163 -7.21 0.09 6.85
CA LEU A 163 -6.11 0.25 5.92
C LEU A 163 -5.20 -0.99 5.94
N PRO A 164 -4.39 -1.21 4.89
CA PRO A 164 -3.33 -2.20 4.94
C PRO A 164 -2.32 -1.84 6.04
N ASP A 165 -1.93 -2.84 6.84
CA ASP A 165 -0.91 -2.71 7.90
C ASP A 165 0.43 -2.17 7.38
N GLU A 166 0.76 -2.46 6.12
CA GLU A 166 1.86 -1.86 5.37
C GLU A 166 1.44 -1.63 3.91
N LEU A 167 1.90 -0.53 3.28
CA LEU A 167 1.84 -0.46 1.81
C LEU A 167 2.67 -1.63 1.25
N PRO A 168 2.25 -2.24 0.13
CA PRO A 168 3.06 -3.27 -0.50
C PRO A 168 4.48 -2.77 -0.73
N ASP A 169 5.45 -3.68 -0.69
CA ASP A 169 6.87 -3.40 -0.96
C ASP A 169 7.13 -2.74 -2.32
N ASP A 170 6.15 -2.76 -3.22
CA ASP A 170 6.08 -2.00 -4.47
C ASP A 170 4.69 -1.36 -4.62
N PRO A 171 4.43 -0.16 -4.05
CA PRO A 171 3.13 0.47 -4.16
C PRO A 171 2.90 0.95 -5.60
N THR A 172 1.72 0.64 -6.15
CA THR A 172 1.35 1.10 -7.49
C THR A 172 1.09 2.61 -7.49
N PRO A 173 1.26 3.31 -8.64
CA PRO A 173 0.84 4.71 -8.76
C PRO A 173 -0.63 4.93 -8.40
N GLY A 174 -1.50 3.94 -8.66
CA GLY A 174 -2.91 3.97 -8.28
C GLY A 174 -3.13 3.96 -6.76
N GLN A 175 -2.33 3.22 -6.00
CA GLN A 175 -2.39 3.23 -4.53
C GLN A 175 -1.91 4.55 -3.94
N VAL A 176 -0.85 5.14 -4.50
CA VAL A 176 -0.38 6.48 -4.10
C VAL A 176 -1.45 7.52 -4.42
N ASP A 177 -2.04 7.47 -5.62
CA ASP A 177 -3.13 8.35 -6.03
C ASP A 177 -4.33 8.24 -5.08
N ALA A 178 -4.71 7.00 -4.72
CA ALA A 178 -5.83 6.72 -3.85
C ALA A 178 -5.59 7.22 -2.41
N TRP A 179 -4.36 7.08 -1.89
CA TRP A 179 -4.02 7.60 -0.57
C TRP A 179 -4.15 9.12 -0.51
N ILE A 180 -3.63 9.83 -1.51
CA ILE A 180 -3.70 11.30 -1.57
C ILE A 180 -5.17 11.74 -1.60
N GLU A 181 -5.97 11.13 -2.48
CA GLU A 181 -7.39 11.47 -2.57
C GLU A 181 -8.15 11.15 -1.28
N LEU A 182 -7.82 10.03 -0.62
CA LEU A 182 -8.41 9.68 0.66
C LEU A 182 -8.08 10.72 1.73
N THR A 183 -6.82 11.19 1.79
CA THR A 183 -6.42 12.22 2.75
C THR A 183 -7.12 13.57 2.50
N ASP A 184 -7.32 13.95 1.25
CA ASP A 184 -8.08 15.14 0.89
C ASP A 184 -9.55 15.01 1.33
N LEU A 185 -10.13 13.82 1.10
CA LEU A 185 -11.52 13.52 1.45
C LEU A 185 -11.76 13.57 2.96
N VAL A 186 -10.93 12.89 3.76
CA VAL A 186 -11.04 12.87 5.24
C VAL A 186 -10.61 14.19 5.90
N GLY A 187 -9.81 15.00 5.19
CA GLY A 187 -9.47 16.36 5.60
C GLY A 187 -10.66 17.33 5.55
N GLY A 188 -11.63 17.08 4.66
CA GLY A 188 -12.78 17.95 4.41
C GLY A 188 -13.88 17.88 5.47
N GLU A 189 -14.26 19.03 6.02
CA GLU A 189 -15.33 19.14 7.02
C GLU A 189 -16.71 18.70 6.47
N ASP A 190 -16.98 19.03 5.20
CA ASP A 190 -18.19 18.60 4.49
C ASP A 190 -18.37 17.08 4.47
N PHE A 191 -17.28 16.32 4.39
CA PHE A 191 -17.34 14.87 4.32
C PHE A 191 -17.62 14.27 5.69
N ARG A 192 -17.00 14.82 6.75
CA ARG A 192 -17.31 14.46 8.15
C ARG A 192 -18.79 14.63 8.45
N GLN A 193 -19.34 15.80 8.12
CA GLN A 193 -20.75 16.10 8.37
C GLN A 193 -21.70 15.16 7.62
N ARG A 194 -21.34 14.72 6.40
CA ARG A 194 -22.11 13.71 5.65
C ARG A 194 -22.09 12.35 6.35
N LEU A 195 -20.92 11.85 6.73
CA LEU A 195 -20.81 10.58 7.44
C LEU A 195 -21.59 10.58 8.76
N ARG A 196 -21.54 11.69 9.51
CA ARG A 196 -22.36 11.85 10.72
C ARG A 196 -23.85 11.74 10.41
N ARG A 197 -24.31 12.39 9.33
CA ARG A 197 -25.72 12.36 8.91
C ARG A 197 -26.16 10.96 8.48
N ILE A 198 -25.28 10.24 7.78
CA ILE A 198 -25.52 8.85 7.33
C ILE A 198 -25.58 7.90 8.52
N ALA A 199 -24.64 8.02 9.47
CA ALA A 199 -24.66 7.19 10.67
C ALA A 199 -25.93 7.42 11.50
N LEU A 200 -26.37 8.68 11.66
CA LEU A 200 -27.64 8.98 12.33
C LEU A 200 -28.86 8.45 11.57
N ALA A 201 -28.80 8.38 10.23
CA ALA A 201 -29.84 7.76 9.41
C ALA A 201 -29.81 6.21 9.48
N GLY A 202 -28.69 5.61 9.87
CA GLY A 202 -28.51 4.18 10.10
C GLY A 202 -29.37 3.64 11.25
N ALA A 203 -29.63 4.47 12.26
CA ALA A 203 -30.50 4.11 13.39
C ALA A 203 -32.01 4.23 13.10
N SER A 204 -32.41 4.42 11.84
CA SER A 204 -33.82 4.58 11.45
C SER A 204 -34.51 3.23 11.18
N SER A 205 -35.84 3.19 11.31
CA SER A 205 -36.67 2.03 10.93
C SER A 205 -36.46 1.60 9.48
N MET A 206 -36.19 2.56 8.58
CA MET A 206 -35.86 2.30 7.17
C MET A 206 -34.56 1.51 7.02
N SER A 207 -33.55 1.81 7.83
CA SER A 207 -32.28 1.08 7.82
C SER A 207 -32.47 -0.38 8.24
N SER A 208 -33.22 -0.65 9.32
CA SER A 208 -33.47 -2.02 9.76
C SER A 208 -34.28 -2.84 8.74
N ARG A 209 -35.16 -2.19 7.96
CA ARG A 209 -35.97 -2.86 6.92
C ARG A 209 -35.24 -3.02 5.59
N TYR A 210 -34.45 -2.03 5.18
CA TYR A 210 -33.91 -1.94 3.81
C TYR A 210 -32.38 -1.81 3.70
N GLY A 211 -31.66 -1.66 4.82
CA GLY A 211 -30.22 -1.34 4.87
C GLY A 211 -29.36 -2.13 3.89
N TYR A 212 -29.29 -3.45 4.06
CA TYR A 212 -28.56 -4.33 3.15
C TYR A 212 -29.44 -4.95 2.06
N ALA A 213 -30.73 -5.18 2.36
CA ALA A 213 -31.64 -5.93 1.49
C ALA A 213 -31.95 -5.19 0.17
N LEU A 214 -31.90 -3.86 0.16
CA LEU A 214 -32.29 -3.07 -1.00
C LEU A 214 -31.20 -2.99 -2.07
N ARG A 215 -29.92 -3.19 -1.72
CA ARG A 215 -28.80 -2.97 -2.65
C ARG A 215 -28.85 -3.91 -3.85
N SER A 216 -28.92 -5.22 -3.62
CA SER A 216 -28.94 -6.23 -4.68
C SER A 216 -30.10 -6.05 -5.68
N PRO A 217 -31.38 -5.97 -5.26
CA PRO A 217 -32.48 -5.78 -6.20
C PRO A 217 -32.42 -4.43 -6.92
N THR A 218 -31.93 -3.37 -6.25
CA THR A 218 -31.72 -2.07 -6.90
C THR A 218 -30.69 -2.19 -8.02
N LEU A 219 -29.53 -2.78 -7.75
CA LEU A 219 -28.49 -2.96 -8.75
C LEU A 219 -28.95 -3.84 -9.91
N GLU A 220 -29.68 -4.92 -9.64
CA GLU A 220 -30.16 -5.80 -10.69
C GLU A 220 -31.17 -5.09 -11.60
N HIS A 221 -32.24 -4.55 -11.01
CA HIS A 221 -33.38 -4.08 -11.78
C HIS A 221 -33.20 -2.68 -12.34
N ALA A 222 -32.57 -1.76 -11.61
CA ALA A 222 -32.34 -0.41 -12.13
C ALA A 222 -31.25 -0.38 -13.19
N ASN A 223 -30.19 -1.21 -13.09
CA ASN A 223 -29.20 -1.29 -14.16
C ASN A 223 -29.79 -1.88 -15.44
N ARG A 224 -30.65 -2.90 -15.33
CA ARG A 224 -31.39 -3.43 -16.50
C ARG A 224 -32.28 -2.35 -17.12
N ALA A 225 -33.02 -1.60 -16.29
CA ALA A 225 -33.86 -0.50 -16.75
C ALA A 225 -33.06 0.53 -17.57
N MET A 226 -31.91 0.95 -17.04
CA MET A 226 -31.04 1.91 -17.73
C MET A 226 -30.44 1.34 -19.03
N ALA A 227 -30.05 0.07 -19.05
CA ALA A 227 -29.56 -0.59 -20.26
C ALA A 227 -30.64 -0.67 -21.36
N GLU A 228 -31.90 -0.83 -20.97
CA GLU A 228 -33.07 -0.84 -21.86
C GLU A 228 -33.65 0.56 -22.13
N SER A 229 -33.01 1.62 -21.62
CA SER A 229 -33.47 3.02 -21.75
C SER A 229 -34.87 3.29 -21.17
N ILE A 230 -35.26 2.51 -20.16
CA ILE A 230 -36.53 2.68 -19.44
C ILE A 230 -36.39 3.84 -18.45
N THR A 231 -37.22 4.87 -18.62
CA THR A 231 -37.20 6.04 -17.73
C THR A 231 -37.93 5.73 -16.42
N PRO A 232 -37.46 6.28 -15.28
CA PRO A 232 -38.09 6.03 -13.99
C PRO A 232 -39.56 6.51 -13.92
N GLU A 233 -39.95 7.51 -14.73
CA GLU A 233 -41.30 8.07 -14.78
C GLU A 233 -42.29 7.24 -15.60
N SER A 234 -41.81 6.30 -16.42
CA SER A 234 -42.66 5.49 -17.30
C SER A 234 -43.51 4.46 -16.54
N ALA A 235 -44.53 3.90 -17.19
CA ALA A 235 -45.35 2.82 -16.61
C ALA A 235 -44.53 1.53 -16.39
N GLU A 236 -43.58 1.27 -17.29
CA GLU A 236 -42.57 0.23 -17.19
C GLU A 236 -41.63 0.52 -16.01
N GLY A 237 -41.23 1.78 -15.82
CA GLY A 237 -40.45 2.24 -14.66
C GLY A 237 -41.16 1.98 -13.33
N ARG A 238 -42.49 2.23 -13.26
CA ARG A 238 -43.31 1.87 -12.09
C ARG A 238 -43.33 0.37 -11.83
N SER A 239 -43.39 -0.44 -12.90
CA SER A 239 -43.37 -1.90 -12.79
C SER A 239 -42.04 -2.39 -12.22
N ILE A 240 -40.92 -1.80 -12.67
CA ILE A 240 -39.58 -2.08 -12.15
C ILE A 240 -39.44 -1.64 -10.70
N LEU A 241 -39.98 -0.47 -10.32
CA LEU A 241 -39.99 -0.01 -8.94
C LEU A 241 -40.65 -1.04 -8.00
N ASN A 242 -41.77 -1.63 -8.42
CA ASN A 242 -42.48 -2.67 -7.65
C ASN A 242 -41.72 -4.00 -7.53
N LEU A 243 -40.63 -4.19 -8.30
CA LEU A 243 -39.70 -5.32 -8.12
C LEU A 243 -38.63 -5.01 -7.07
N ILE A 244 -38.33 -3.73 -6.83
CA ILE A 244 -37.28 -3.28 -5.92
C ILE A 244 -37.83 -3.04 -4.52
N ILE A 245 -39.03 -2.44 -4.42
CA ILE A 245 -39.71 -2.13 -3.16
C ILE A 245 -41.07 -2.80 -3.10
N GLU A 246 -41.58 -3.01 -1.88
CA GLU A 246 -42.85 -3.69 -1.63
C GLU A 246 -44.03 -3.04 -2.41
N PRO A 247 -44.76 -3.83 -3.21
CA PRO A 247 -45.96 -3.35 -3.88
C PRO A 247 -47.01 -2.88 -2.87
N GLY A 248 -47.56 -1.67 -3.09
CA GLY A 248 -48.60 -1.12 -2.21
C GLY A 248 -48.10 -0.44 -0.94
N MET A 249 -46.78 -0.23 -0.80
CA MET A 249 -46.21 0.58 0.28
C MET A 249 -46.93 1.94 0.40
N PRO A 250 -47.39 2.34 1.61
CA PRO A 250 -48.03 3.63 1.87
C PRO A 250 -47.20 4.82 1.39
N ALA A 251 -47.87 5.90 0.98
CA ALA A 251 -47.22 7.07 0.39
C ALA A 251 -46.27 7.79 1.38
N ASP A 252 -46.64 7.83 2.65
CA ASP A 252 -45.82 8.38 3.74
C ASP A 252 -44.56 7.56 4.00
N GLU A 253 -44.68 6.22 4.06
CA GLU A 253 -43.54 5.31 4.21
C GLU A 253 -42.61 5.36 2.99
N ARG A 254 -43.18 5.45 1.79
CA ARG A 254 -42.42 5.64 0.54
C ARG A 254 -41.67 6.98 0.51
N ALA A 255 -42.27 8.06 1.01
CA ALA A 255 -41.62 9.35 1.14
C ALA A 255 -40.52 9.35 2.20
N GLU A 256 -40.67 8.57 3.27
CA GLU A 256 -39.62 8.33 4.27
C GLU A 256 -38.44 7.56 3.68
N LEU A 257 -38.70 6.44 2.97
CA LEU A 257 -37.67 5.67 2.26
C LEU A 257 -36.89 6.54 1.28
N ARG A 258 -37.56 7.41 0.51
CA ARG A 258 -36.89 8.34 -0.41
C ARG A 258 -35.92 9.27 0.33
N ARG A 259 -36.36 9.90 1.42
CA ARG A 259 -35.52 10.83 2.22
C ARG A 259 -34.32 10.12 2.83
N TRP A 260 -34.53 8.88 3.29
CA TRP A 260 -33.45 8.03 3.78
C TRP A 260 -32.44 7.71 2.67
N LEU A 261 -32.91 7.27 1.49
CA LEU A 261 -32.05 7.00 0.32
C LEU A 261 -31.27 8.23 -0.15
N GLU A 262 -31.91 9.41 -0.20
CA GLU A 262 -31.24 10.68 -0.51
C GLU A 262 -30.16 11.06 0.50
N THR A 263 -30.19 10.47 1.71
CA THR A 263 -29.15 10.66 2.73
C THR A 263 -28.03 9.62 2.61
N VAL A 264 -28.37 8.33 2.45
CA VAL A 264 -27.39 7.23 2.51
C VAL A 264 -26.74 6.90 1.17
N ALA A 265 -27.38 7.21 0.04
CA ALA A 265 -26.78 7.08 -1.29
C ALA A 265 -25.89 8.29 -1.59
N ASP A 266 -24.66 8.26 -1.08
CA ASP A 266 -23.69 9.35 -1.24
C ASP A 266 -22.46 8.91 -2.04
N ALA A 267 -22.21 9.60 -3.16
CA ALA A 267 -21.11 9.30 -4.07
C ALA A 267 -19.72 9.50 -3.43
N ARG A 268 -19.58 10.42 -2.46
CA ARG A 268 -18.31 10.64 -1.76
C ARG A 268 -18.03 9.49 -0.80
N VAL A 269 -19.07 8.96 -0.14
CA VAL A 269 -18.93 7.78 0.73
C VAL A 269 -18.65 6.53 -0.09
N GLU A 270 -19.30 6.36 -1.25
CA GLU A 270 -18.93 5.28 -2.18
C GLU A 270 -17.46 5.42 -2.62
N ARG A 271 -17.03 6.64 -2.95
CA ARG A 271 -15.64 6.91 -3.34
C ARG A 271 -14.66 6.54 -2.22
N TYR A 272 -14.96 6.83 -0.96
CA TYR A 272 -14.17 6.39 0.19
C TYR A 272 -13.93 4.88 0.17
N TRP A 273 -14.99 4.08 -0.03
CA TRP A 273 -14.87 2.62 -0.11
C TRP A 273 -14.07 2.14 -1.31
N GLN A 274 -14.21 2.78 -2.46
CA GLN A 274 -13.40 2.46 -3.64
C GLN A 274 -11.90 2.76 -3.41
N LEU A 275 -11.59 3.86 -2.74
CA LEU A 275 -10.21 4.20 -2.37
C LEU A 275 -9.63 3.17 -1.40
N LEU A 276 -10.40 2.75 -0.38
CA LEU A 276 -9.99 1.67 0.51
C LEU A 276 -9.79 0.34 -0.24
N ALA A 277 -10.64 0.00 -1.21
CA ALA A 277 -10.45 -1.20 -2.02
C ALA A 277 -9.11 -1.16 -2.77
N VAL A 278 -8.80 -0.04 -3.44
CA VAL A 278 -7.53 0.16 -4.15
C VAL A 278 -6.33 0.06 -3.20
N LEU A 279 -6.41 0.71 -2.03
CA LEU A 279 -5.34 0.66 -1.03
C LEU A 279 -5.09 -0.77 -0.54
N ASN A 280 -6.17 -1.55 -0.36
CA ASN A 280 -6.13 -2.97 0.01
C ASN A 280 -5.82 -3.92 -1.16
N GLY A 281 -5.39 -3.40 -2.32
CA GLY A 281 -5.02 -4.23 -3.49
C GLY A 281 -6.20 -4.95 -4.14
N ARG A 282 -7.44 -4.51 -3.88
CA ARG A 282 -8.67 -5.03 -4.46
C ARG A 282 -9.14 -4.14 -5.59
N GLU A 283 -9.82 -4.72 -6.57
CA GLU A 283 -10.49 -3.95 -7.60
C GLU A 283 -11.73 -3.25 -7.01
N PRO A 284 -11.88 -1.92 -7.19
CA PRO A 284 -13.04 -1.21 -6.68
C PRO A 284 -14.31 -1.64 -7.42
N ALA A 285 -15.40 -1.84 -6.68
CA ALA A 285 -16.69 -2.18 -7.28
C ALA A 285 -17.20 -1.05 -8.19
N PRO A 286 -17.93 -1.38 -9.28
CA PRO A 286 -18.62 -0.39 -10.10
C PRO A 286 -19.54 0.50 -9.26
N SER A 287 -19.72 1.75 -9.68
CA SER A 287 -20.58 2.69 -8.98
C SER A 287 -22.03 2.22 -8.96
N ALA A 288 -22.61 2.15 -7.76
CA ALA A 288 -24.02 1.89 -7.54
C ALA A 288 -24.86 3.18 -7.69
N MET A 289 -24.22 4.35 -7.70
CA MET A 289 -24.90 5.64 -7.71
C MET A 289 -25.89 5.84 -8.86
N PRO A 290 -25.63 5.41 -10.11
CA PRO A 290 -26.61 5.51 -11.18
C PRO A 290 -27.90 4.73 -10.86
N ALA A 291 -27.77 3.51 -10.35
CA ALA A 291 -28.91 2.66 -9.99
C ALA A 291 -29.74 3.26 -8.83
N PHE A 292 -29.07 3.77 -7.78
CA PHE A 292 -29.76 4.45 -6.68
C PHE A 292 -30.38 5.78 -7.10
N THR A 293 -29.77 6.51 -8.03
CA THR A 293 -30.33 7.74 -8.60
C THR A 293 -31.61 7.43 -9.38
N TRP A 294 -31.59 6.37 -10.19
CA TRP A 294 -32.77 5.88 -10.91
C TRP A 294 -33.88 5.46 -9.94
N LEU A 295 -33.55 4.74 -8.87
CA LEU A 295 -34.52 4.33 -7.85
C LEU A 295 -35.16 5.53 -7.15
N ILE A 296 -34.35 6.52 -6.70
CA ILE A 296 -34.85 7.74 -6.05
C ILE A 296 -35.79 8.51 -6.98
N ALA A 297 -35.45 8.60 -8.28
CA ALA A 297 -36.29 9.23 -9.28
C ALA A 297 -37.60 8.46 -9.50
N ALA A 298 -37.56 7.12 -9.56
CA ALA A 298 -38.75 6.29 -9.69
C ALA A 298 -39.67 6.42 -8.47
N ILE A 299 -39.12 6.44 -7.26
CA ILE A 299 -39.89 6.68 -6.03
C ILE A 299 -40.55 8.07 -6.07
N ARG A 300 -39.85 9.09 -6.56
CA ARG A 300 -40.37 10.45 -6.68
C ARG A 300 -41.49 10.56 -7.72
N ALA A 301 -41.40 9.82 -8.81
CA ALA A 301 -42.37 9.86 -9.91
C ALA A 301 -43.68 9.12 -9.59
N HIS A 302 -43.60 8.06 -8.78
CA HIS A 302 -44.72 7.15 -8.50
C HIS A 302 -45.10 7.07 -7.00
N GLY A 303 -44.71 8.08 -6.23
CA GLY A 303 -44.94 8.18 -4.78
C GLY A 303 -45.78 9.36 -4.36
#